data_AF-A0A3Q9AF41-F1
#
_entry.id   AF-A0A3Q9AF41-F1
#
_cell.length_a   1.000
_cell.length_b   1.000
_cell.length_c   1.000
_cell.angle_alpha   90.00
_cell.angle_beta   90.00
_cell.angle_gamma   90.00
#
_symmetry.space_group_name_H-M   'P 1'
#
loop_
_entity.id
_entity.type
_entity.pdbx_description
1 polymer ?
#
loop_
_entity_poly.entity_id
_entity_poly.type
_entity_poly.pdbx_seq_one_letter_code
_entity_poly.pdbx_strand_id
1 'polypeptide(L)'
;MLNRILATVVAGICFTISTASAGQGEQQNISYLARMADGKLHRAAAISGNIYGVLKKCPGLRPSESGKAMMAVSILLYHGLDRHLAPNPAKFERAIRVFEGAYRKAALSEVDCQTEKAKDRDSYL
;
A
#
# COMPACT_ATOMS: atom_id res chain seq x y z
N MET A 1 -7.20 11.52 -11.17
CA MET A 1 -6.52 11.85 -9.89
C MET A 1 -5.78 10.68 -9.23
N LEU A 2 -6.21 9.41 -9.40
CA LEU A 2 -5.52 8.22 -8.85
C LEU A 2 -4.06 8.10 -9.35
N ASN A 3 -3.85 8.39 -10.64
CA ASN A 3 -2.57 8.24 -11.35
C ASN A 3 -1.40 9.09 -10.77
N ARG A 4 -1.67 10.31 -10.27
CA ARG A 4 -0.60 11.17 -9.71
C ARG A 4 -0.10 10.70 -8.33
N ILE A 5 -0.98 10.16 -7.50
CA ILE A 5 -0.60 9.68 -6.16
C ILE A 5 0.12 8.35 -6.25
N LEU A 6 -0.37 7.45 -7.11
CA LEU A 6 0.31 6.20 -7.45
C LEU A 6 1.74 6.49 -7.88
N ALA A 7 1.94 7.40 -8.83
CA ALA A 7 3.28 7.79 -9.29
C ALA A 7 4.16 8.39 -8.18
N THR A 8 3.61 9.20 -7.26
CA THR A 8 4.41 9.85 -6.19
C THR A 8 4.84 8.85 -5.11
N VAL A 9 3.94 7.93 -4.74
CA VAL A 9 4.22 6.90 -3.73
C VAL A 9 5.14 5.83 -4.31
N VAL A 10 4.89 5.37 -5.54
CA VAL A 10 5.75 4.42 -6.26
C VAL A 10 7.15 5.00 -6.42
N ALA A 11 7.30 6.25 -6.87
CA ALA A 11 8.60 6.89 -6.96
C ALA A 11 9.29 6.94 -5.59
N GLY A 12 8.59 7.40 -4.54
CA GLY A 12 9.14 7.47 -3.18
C GLY A 12 9.63 6.12 -2.64
N ILE A 13 8.87 5.05 -2.88
CA ILE A 13 9.22 3.68 -2.46
C ILE A 13 10.35 3.11 -3.33
N CYS A 14 10.39 3.38 -4.64
CA CYS A 14 11.45 2.89 -5.52
C CYS A 14 12.81 3.60 -5.31
N PHE A 15 12.81 4.90 -4.95
CA PHE A 15 14.04 5.67 -4.74
C PHE A 15 14.85 5.23 -3.51
N THR A 16 14.20 4.65 -2.50
CA THR A 16 14.82 4.19 -1.23
C THR A 16 15.32 2.74 -1.28
N ILE A 17 14.80 1.92 -2.22
CA ILE A 17 15.23 0.53 -2.41
C ILE A 17 16.55 0.47 -3.22
N SER A 18 16.82 1.48 -4.06
CA SER A 18 17.91 1.45 -5.04
C SER A 18 19.31 1.76 -4.47
N THR A 19 19.44 2.13 -3.18
CA THR A 19 20.70 2.66 -2.62
C THR A 19 21.10 2.15 -1.22
N ALA A 20 20.41 1.17 -0.65
CA ALA A 20 20.59 0.83 0.76
C ALA A 20 20.74 -0.67 1.04
N SER A 21 21.64 -1.02 1.98
CA SER A 21 21.64 -2.32 2.66
C SER A 21 20.21 -2.67 3.09
N ALA A 22 19.80 -3.94 3.00
CA ALA A 22 18.40 -4.37 3.10
C ALA A 22 17.63 -3.83 4.32
N GLY A 23 18.31 -3.52 5.43
CA GLY A 23 17.70 -2.88 6.61
C GLY A 23 17.60 -1.34 6.56
N GLN A 24 18.54 -0.65 5.88
CA GLN A 24 18.55 0.81 5.75
C GLN A 24 17.46 1.31 4.79
N GLY A 25 17.18 0.58 3.70
CA GLY A 25 16.15 0.96 2.73
C GLY A 25 14.75 0.86 3.31
N GLU A 26 14.50 -0.16 4.15
CA GLU A 26 13.24 -0.33 4.86
C GLU A 26 12.98 0.80 5.87
N GLN A 27 13.97 1.16 6.69
CA GLN A 27 13.83 2.25 7.65
C GLN A 27 13.60 3.60 6.95
N GLN A 28 14.24 3.84 5.80
CA GLN A 28 14.00 5.03 4.98
C GLN A 28 12.56 5.06 4.45
N ASN A 29 12.03 3.92 4.00
CA ASN A 29 10.65 3.79 3.56
C ASN A 29 9.64 4.05 4.68
N ILE A 30 9.87 3.48 5.86
CA ILE A 30 9.04 3.74 7.06
C ILE A 30 9.09 5.23 7.42
N SER A 31 10.28 5.84 7.38
CA SER A 31 10.45 7.27 7.63
C SER A 31 9.72 8.14 6.59
N TYR A 32 9.72 7.73 5.33
CA TYR A 32 8.95 8.38 4.26
C TYR A 32 7.44 8.33 4.55
N LEU A 33 6.91 7.15 4.91
CA LEU A 33 5.50 7.00 5.28
C LEU A 33 5.13 7.85 6.51
N ALA A 34 6.02 7.93 7.51
CA ALA A 34 5.81 8.75 8.71
C ALA A 34 5.69 10.25 8.40
N ARG A 35 6.47 10.75 7.43
CA ARG A 35 6.45 12.15 6.98
C ARG A 35 5.27 12.47 6.05
N MET A 36 4.62 11.46 5.47
CA MET A 36 3.48 11.64 4.57
C MET A 36 2.28 12.24 5.32
N ALA A 37 1.54 13.18 4.73
CA ALA A 37 0.31 13.69 5.35
C ALA A 37 -0.71 12.56 5.61
N ASP A 38 -1.44 12.60 6.73
CA ASP A 38 -2.35 11.51 7.17
C ASP A 38 -3.34 11.10 6.06
N GLY A 39 -3.97 12.05 5.38
CA GLY A 39 -4.90 11.75 4.29
C GLY A 39 -4.25 11.04 3.10
N LYS A 40 -2.98 11.35 2.78
CA LYS A 40 -2.22 10.65 1.74
C LYS A 40 -1.84 9.24 2.18
N LEU A 41 -1.41 9.07 3.43
CA LEU A 41 -1.07 7.76 3.99
C LEU A 41 -2.30 6.84 4.07
N HIS A 42 -3.43 7.36 4.54
CA HIS A 42 -4.70 6.62 4.56
C HIS A 42 -5.12 6.19 3.17
N ARG A 43 -4.98 7.07 2.16
CA ARG A 43 -5.30 6.72 0.77
C ARG A 43 -4.37 5.63 0.23
N ALA A 44 -3.07 5.71 0.52
CA ALA A 44 -2.12 4.68 0.12
C ALA A 44 -2.44 3.33 0.80
N ALA A 45 -2.77 3.34 2.09
CA ALA A 45 -3.19 2.16 2.84
C ALA A 45 -4.49 1.56 2.29
N ALA A 46 -5.47 2.40 1.92
CA ALA A 46 -6.72 1.95 1.31
C ALA A 46 -6.48 1.29 -0.06
N ILE A 47 -5.63 1.87 -0.91
CA ILE A 47 -5.27 1.28 -2.21
C ILE A 47 -4.59 -0.08 -1.99
N SER A 48 -3.61 -0.13 -1.08
CA SER A 48 -2.94 -1.38 -0.69
C SER A 48 -3.95 -2.44 -0.24
N GLY A 49 -4.88 -2.08 0.64
CA GLY A 49 -5.93 -2.97 1.13
C GLY A 49 -6.84 -3.46 0.01
N ASN A 50 -7.30 -2.57 -0.86
CA ASN A 50 -8.09 -2.94 -2.04
C ASN A 50 -7.35 -3.96 -2.91
N ILE A 51 -6.05 -3.75 -3.19
CA ILE A 51 -5.26 -4.68 -4.00
C ILE A 51 -5.20 -6.07 -3.36
N TYR A 52 -4.84 -6.15 -2.08
CA TYR A 52 -4.82 -7.43 -1.37
C TYR A 52 -6.19 -8.11 -1.35
N GLY A 53 -7.26 -7.34 -1.15
CA GLY A 53 -8.62 -7.87 -1.11
C GLY A 53 -9.09 -8.39 -2.47
N VAL A 54 -8.83 -7.63 -3.54
CA VAL A 54 -9.13 -8.05 -4.91
C VAL A 54 -8.32 -9.29 -5.29
N LEU A 55 -7.02 -9.36 -4.98
CA LEU A 55 -6.21 -10.55 -5.25
C LEU A 55 -6.67 -11.77 -4.45
N LYS A 56 -7.16 -11.57 -3.21
CA LYS A 56 -7.74 -12.66 -2.41
C LYS A 56 -9.00 -13.24 -3.05
N LYS A 57 -9.86 -12.38 -3.59
CA LYS A 57 -11.10 -12.75 -4.26
C LYS A 57 -10.88 -13.31 -5.67
N CYS A 58 -9.95 -12.70 -6.42
CA CYS A 58 -9.68 -12.94 -7.82
C CYS A 58 -8.24 -13.42 -8.01
N PRO A 59 -7.91 -14.67 -7.61
CA PRO A 59 -6.53 -15.18 -7.58
C PRO A 59 -5.86 -15.29 -8.96
N GLY A 60 -6.63 -15.21 -10.05
CA GLY A 60 -6.10 -15.17 -11.42
C GLY A 60 -5.51 -13.82 -11.83
N LEU A 61 -5.81 -12.74 -11.10
CA LEU A 61 -5.22 -11.43 -11.33
C LEU A 61 -3.77 -11.40 -10.84
N ARG A 62 -2.93 -10.66 -11.56
CA ARG A 62 -1.51 -10.47 -11.20
C ARG A 62 -1.23 -8.99 -10.96
N PRO A 63 -0.55 -8.62 -9.86
CA PRO A 63 -0.18 -7.24 -9.64
C PRO A 63 0.89 -6.80 -10.65
N SER A 64 0.77 -5.57 -11.14
CA SER A 64 1.84 -4.87 -11.87
C SER A 64 2.94 -4.44 -10.89
N GLU A 65 4.05 -3.89 -11.39
CA GLU A 65 5.09 -3.31 -10.51
C GLU A 65 4.54 -2.17 -9.65
N SER A 66 3.67 -1.32 -10.19
CA SER A 66 2.95 -0.29 -9.42
C SER A 66 2.07 -0.92 -8.34
N GLY A 67 1.38 -2.02 -8.66
CA GLY A 67 0.57 -2.77 -7.70
C GLY A 67 1.41 -3.35 -6.56
N LYS A 68 2.56 -3.97 -6.87
CA LYS A 68 3.49 -4.49 -5.87
C LYS A 68 4.04 -3.39 -4.96
N ALA A 69 4.41 -2.24 -5.53
CA ALA A 69 4.86 -1.09 -4.75
C ALA A 69 3.79 -0.59 -3.79
N MET A 70 2.52 -0.55 -4.21
CA MET A 70 1.40 -0.22 -3.32
C MET A 70 1.14 -1.29 -2.26
N MET A 71 1.30 -2.57 -2.60
CA MET A 71 1.21 -3.66 -1.62
C MET A 71 2.28 -3.55 -0.54
N ALA A 72 3.47 -3.02 -0.85
CA ALA A 72 4.53 -2.80 0.14
C ALA A 72 4.15 -1.78 1.23
N VAL A 73 3.19 -0.88 0.97
CA VAL A 73 2.73 0.11 1.96
C VAL A 73 2.22 -0.58 3.23
N SER A 74 1.41 -1.63 3.13
CA SER A 74 0.89 -2.32 4.32
C SER A 74 2.01 -3.03 5.08
N ILE A 75 2.94 -3.67 4.37
CA ILE A 75 4.11 -4.34 4.97
C ILE A 75 4.92 -3.34 5.79
N LEU A 76 5.22 -2.17 5.22
CA LEU A 76 5.98 -1.11 5.89
C LEU A 76 5.21 -0.52 7.10
N LEU A 77 3.87 -0.43 7.02
CA LEU A 77 3.06 -0.01 8.15
C LEU A 77 3.15 -1.01 9.32
N TYR A 78 2.97 -2.31 9.05
CA TYR A 78 3.09 -3.34 10.09
C TYR A 78 4.51 -3.42 10.64
N HIS A 79 5.53 -3.49 9.79
CA HIS A 79 6.92 -3.51 10.23
C HIS A 79 7.31 -2.26 11.02
N GLY A 80 6.77 -1.09 10.65
CA GLY A 80 6.96 0.15 11.40
C GLY A 80 6.48 0.05 12.84
N LEU A 81 5.35 -0.61 13.09
CA LEU A 81 4.83 -0.85 14.43
C LEU A 81 5.58 -1.98 15.14
N ASP A 82 5.66 -3.17 14.53
CA ASP A 82 6.20 -4.38 15.15
C ASP A 82 7.66 -4.20 15.57
N ARG A 83 8.44 -3.46 14.77
CA ARG A 83 9.85 -3.22 15.02
C ARG A 83 10.13 -1.88 15.71
N HIS A 84 9.09 -1.17 16.16
CA HIS A 84 9.22 0.12 16.84
C HIS A 84 9.98 1.18 16.01
N LEU A 85 9.82 1.14 14.69
CA LEU A 85 10.47 2.05 13.74
C LEU A 85 9.58 3.26 13.38
N ALA A 86 8.29 3.22 13.72
CA ALA A 86 7.34 4.29 13.47
C ALA A 86 7.53 5.43 14.50
N PRO A 87 7.92 6.65 14.08
CA PRO A 87 8.05 7.80 14.99
C PRO A 87 6.71 8.25 15.59
N ASN A 88 5.60 7.89 14.95
CA ASN A 88 4.24 8.12 15.44
C ASN A 88 3.42 6.83 15.26
N PRO A 89 3.43 5.92 16.25
CA PRO A 89 2.73 4.64 16.16
C PRO A 89 1.23 4.80 15.94
N ALA A 90 0.57 5.73 16.63
CA ALA A 90 -0.87 5.97 16.49
C ALA A 90 -1.29 6.34 15.06
N LYS A 91 -0.43 7.03 14.31
CA LYS A 91 -0.66 7.33 12.89
C LYS A 91 -0.62 6.07 12.03
N PHE A 92 0.35 5.18 12.28
CA PHE A 92 0.47 3.91 11.57
C PHE A 92 -0.71 2.99 11.87
N GLU A 93 -1.13 2.89 13.14
CA GLU A 93 -2.34 2.14 13.52
C GLU A 93 -3.59 2.63 12.80
N ARG A 94 -3.80 3.96 12.68
CA ARG A 94 -4.93 4.50 11.92
C ARG A 94 -4.87 4.11 10.44
N ALA A 95 -3.69 4.18 9.83
CA ALA A 95 -3.51 3.77 8.45
C ALA A 95 -3.74 2.25 8.26
N ILE A 96 -3.31 1.42 9.20
CA ILE A 96 -3.57 -0.02 9.21
C ILE A 96 -5.06 -0.31 9.28
N ARG A 97 -5.82 0.36 10.16
CA ARG A 97 -7.28 0.21 10.22
C ARG A 97 -7.95 0.56 8.89
N VAL A 98 -7.45 1.58 8.18
CA VAL A 98 -7.92 1.92 6.82
C VAL A 98 -7.60 0.81 5.82
N PHE A 99 -6.39 0.26 5.86
CA PHE A 99 -5.99 -0.90 5.06
C PHE A 99 -6.92 -2.09 5.30
N GLU A 100 -7.15 -2.47 6.56
CA GLU A 100 -7.98 -3.62 6.93
C GLU A 100 -9.43 -3.47 6.47
N GLY A 101 -9.98 -2.25 6.62
CA GLY A 101 -11.33 -1.94 6.14
C GLY A 101 -11.45 -2.05 4.61
N ALA A 102 -10.47 -1.52 3.88
CA ALA A 102 -10.43 -1.61 2.42
C ALA A 102 -10.24 -3.07 1.94
N TYR A 103 -9.33 -3.81 2.58
CA TYR A 103 -9.11 -5.23 2.33
C TYR A 103 -10.41 -6.03 2.48
N ARG A 104 -11.07 -5.89 3.63
CA ARG A 104 -12.31 -6.63 3.92
C ARG A 104 -13.40 -6.31 2.90
N LYS A 105 -13.57 -5.03 2.57
CA LYS A 105 -14.56 -4.59 1.59
C LYS A 105 -14.29 -5.17 0.19
N ALA A 106 -13.04 -5.17 -0.26
CA ALA A 106 -12.68 -5.70 -1.58
C ALA A 106 -12.76 -7.23 -1.62
N ALA A 107 -12.28 -7.92 -0.59
CA ALA A 107 -12.31 -9.39 -0.50
C ALA A 107 -13.73 -9.96 -0.46
N LEU A 108 -14.67 -9.24 0.16
CA LEU A 108 -16.08 -9.65 0.29
C LEU A 108 -17.00 -9.02 -0.75
N SER A 109 -16.47 -8.21 -1.67
CA SER A 109 -17.27 -7.59 -2.73
C SER A 109 -17.95 -8.66 -3.59
N GLU A 110 -19.15 -8.41 -4.11
CA GLU A 110 -19.84 -9.29 -5.07
C GLU A 110 -19.58 -8.90 -6.54
N VAL A 111 -18.96 -7.75 -6.77
CA VAL A 111 -18.67 -7.20 -8.11
C VAL A 111 -17.70 -8.11 -8.89
N ASP A 112 -17.85 -8.32 -10.19
CA ASP A 112 -16.95 -9.23 -10.93
C ASP A 112 -15.47 -8.77 -10.92
N CYS A 113 -14.55 -9.71 -11.19
CA CYS A 113 -13.12 -9.46 -11.14
C CYS A 113 -12.62 -8.41 -12.15
N GLN A 114 -13.26 -8.26 -13.31
CA GLN A 114 -12.86 -7.26 -14.30
C GLN A 114 -13.28 -5.86 -13.85
N THR A 115 -14.45 -5.75 -13.25
CA THR A 115 -14.92 -4.50 -12.66
C THR A 115 -14.08 -4.11 -11.44
N GLU A 116 -13.67 -5.06 -10.59
CA GLU A 116 -12.71 -4.78 -9.51
C GLU A 116 -11.35 -4.33 -10.05
N LYS A 117 -10.80 -5.02 -11.06
CA LYS A 117 -9.55 -4.64 -11.74
C LYS A 117 -9.63 -3.20 -12.29
N ALA A 118 -10.76 -2.84 -12.89
CA ALA A 118 -10.95 -1.52 -13.52
C ALA A 118 -10.88 -0.34 -12.54
N LYS A 119 -11.18 -0.55 -11.25
CA LYS A 119 -11.08 0.51 -10.22
C LYS A 119 -9.65 0.98 -9.98
N ASP A 120 -8.66 0.12 -10.24
CA ASP A 120 -7.25 0.42 -10.12
C ASP A 120 -6.45 -0.30 -11.22
N ARG A 121 -6.78 0.01 -12.47
CA ARG A 121 -6.27 -0.71 -13.64
C ARG A 121 -4.75 -0.77 -13.68
N ASP A 122 -4.07 0.31 -13.30
CA ASP A 122 -2.61 0.43 -13.36
C ASP A 122 -1.90 -0.47 -12.33
N SER A 123 -2.63 -0.97 -11.32
CA SER A 123 -2.11 -1.87 -10.29
C SER A 123 -2.10 -3.35 -10.71
N TYR A 124 -2.64 -3.71 -11.88
CA TYR A 124 -2.74 -5.10 -12.33
C TYR A 124 -2.25 -5.26 -13.78
N LEU A 125 -1.76 -6.46 -14.11
CA LEU A 125 -1.47 -6.90 -15.48
C LEU A 125 -2.78 -7.31 -16.18
#